data_AF-A0A7J7XDA2-F1
#
_entry.id   AF-A0A7J7XDA2-F1
#
_cell.length_a   1.000
_cell.length_b   1.000
_cell.length_c   1.000
_cell.angle_alpha   90.00
_cell.angle_beta   90.00
_cell.angle_gamma   90.00
#
_symmetry.space_group_name_H-M   'P 1'
#
loop_
_entity.id
_entity.type
_entity.pdbx_description
1 polymer ?
#
loop_
_entity_poly.entity_id
_entity_poly.type
_entity_poly.pdbx_seq_one_letter_code
_entity_poly.pdbx_strand_id
1 'polypeptide(L)'
;MDFLVLFSYYLALLLIGGVVLCICLQTRYLNGLARGGAQIFSFITPERLQRVVLRSLHYLFHTRNNAFLVLHVVLQGMVYTEYTWEILGYCQELDFSLCYLLLPHLLLAVNLVFFTLSCLTDPGTITKANEALLLQVYEFDEVMFPEKRWCSTCDLRKPARSKHCSKWLRLRL
;
A
#
# COMPACT_ATOMS: atom_id res chain seq x y z
N MET A 1 25.42 20.98 14.77
CA MET A 1 26.01 19.62 14.75
C MET A 1 25.18 18.82 13.75
N ASP A 2 24.29 17.91 14.11
CA ASP A 2 23.01 17.75 13.39
C ASP A 2 22.96 16.74 12.20
N PHE A 3 23.77 16.79 11.13
CA PHE A 3 23.63 15.80 10.03
C PHE A 3 23.95 14.36 10.46
N LEU A 4 25.08 14.16 11.14
CA LEU A 4 25.52 12.83 11.57
C LEU A 4 24.55 12.22 12.61
N VAL A 5 23.96 13.07 13.45
CA VAL A 5 22.99 12.67 14.48
C VAL A 5 21.67 12.29 13.83
N LEU A 6 21.16 13.11 12.90
CA LEU A 6 19.94 12.82 12.14
C LEU A 6 20.09 11.55 11.29
N PHE A 7 21.23 11.40 10.62
CA PHE A 7 21.58 10.20 9.88
C PHE A 7 21.62 8.95 10.78
N SER A 8 22.20 9.07 11.99
CA SER A 8 22.23 7.97 12.95
C SER A 8 20.83 7.58 13.45
N TYR A 9 19.94 8.55 13.65
CA TYR A 9 18.56 8.30 14.05
C TYR A 9 17.76 7.63 12.92
N TYR A 10 17.94 8.09 11.68
CA TYR A 10 17.32 7.47 10.50
C TYR A 10 17.81 6.04 10.28
N LEU A 11 19.13 5.80 10.41
CA LEU A 11 19.72 4.47 10.32
C LEU A 11 19.17 3.56 11.43
N ALA A 12 19.05 4.06 12.66
CA ALA A 12 18.47 3.32 13.78
C ALA A 12 17.01 2.93 13.50
N LEU A 13 16.17 3.85 13.01
CA LEU A 13 14.78 3.57 12.65
C LEU A 13 14.67 2.56 11.49
N LEU A 14 15.51 2.66 10.46
CA LEU A 14 15.57 1.70 9.36
C LEU A 14 16.02 0.32 9.84
N LEU A 15 17.02 0.25 10.71
CA LEU A 15 17.50 -0.99 11.29
C LEU A 15 16.43 -1.60 12.21
N ILE A 16 15.74 -0.80 13.03
CA ILE A 16 14.63 -1.28 13.87
C ILE A 16 13.48 -1.78 12.99
N GLY A 17 13.08 -1.02 11.97
CA GLY A 17 12.05 -1.43 11.01
C GLY A 17 12.43 -2.70 10.26
N GLY A 18 13.68 -2.80 9.80
CA GLY A 18 14.25 -3.96 9.13
C GLY A 18 14.35 -5.18 10.04
N VAL A 19 14.78 -5.01 11.29
CA VAL A 19 14.82 -6.06 12.32
C VAL A 19 13.40 -6.52 12.65
N VAL A 20 12.43 -5.62 12.81
CA VAL A 20 11.03 -5.98 13.02
C VAL A 20 10.47 -6.73 11.81
N LEU A 21 10.78 -6.32 10.58
CA LEU A 21 10.41 -7.02 9.36
C LEU A 21 11.07 -8.39 9.25
N CYS A 22 12.35 -8.49 9.56
CA CYS A 22 13.11 -9.75 9.62
C CYS A 22 12.53 -10.68 10.68
N ILE A 23 12.24 -10.20 11.88
CA ILE A 23 11.57 -10.98 12.93
C ILE A 23 10.18 -11.41 12.45
N CYS A 24 9.42 -10.54 11.80
CA CYS A 24 8.10 -10.87 11.25
C CYS A 24 8.17 -11.89 10.11
N LEU A 25 9.18 -11.84 9.25
CA LEU A 25 9.42 -12.78 8.15
C LEU A 25 9.98 -14.10 8.66
N GLN A 26 10.93 -14.05 9.59
CA GLN A 26 11.52 -15.20 10.26
C GLN A 26 10.45 -15.95 11.05
N THR A 27 9.55 -15.25 11.76
CA THR A 27 8.39 -15.87 12.42
C THR A 27 7.44 -16.53 11.41
N ARG A 28 7.24 -15.93 10.23
CA ARG A 28 6.44 -16.53 9.14
C ARG A 28 7.11 -17.77 8.54
N TYR A 29 8.42 -17.74 8.32
CA TYR A 29 9.21 -18.84 7.78
C TYR A 29 9.33 -20.00 8.78
N LEU A 30 9.63 -19.68 10.05
CA LEU A 30 9.63 -20.64 11.15
C LEU A 30 8.26 -21.25 11.37
N ASN A 31 7.15 -20.51 11.28
CA ASN A 31 5.81 -21.10 11.37
C ASN A 31 5.48 -22.04 10.19
N GLY A 32 6.03 -21.79 9.00
CA GLY A 32 5.94 -22.70 7.86
C GLY A 32 6.72 -24.00 8.06
N LEU A 33 7.87 -23.92 8.74
CA LEU A 33 8.74 -25.06 9.07
C LEU A 33 8.32 -25.76 10.38
N ALA A 34 7.68 -25.05 11.32
CA ALA A 34 7.23 -25.50 12.64
C ALA A 34 5.94 -26.32 12.61
N ARG A 35 5.51 -26.78 11.43
CA ARG A 35 4.61 -27.94 11.35
C ARG A 35 5.35 -29.26 11.67
N GLY A 36 6.69 -29.25 11.76
CA GLY A 36 7.52 -30.42 12.08
C GLY A 36 8.34 -30.36 13.38
N GLY A 37 8.32 -29.27 14.15
CA GLY A 37 9.26 -29.06 15.28
C GLY A 37 8.71 -28.20 16.42
N ALA A 38 7.54 -28.54 16.94
CA ALA A 38 6.88 -27.82 18.02
C ALA A 38 7.26 -28.41 19.39
N GLN A 39 8.27 -27.87 20.06
CA GLN A 39 8.39 -28.06 21.52
C GLN A 39 9.28 -27.05 22.26
N ILE A 40 10.26 -26.42 21.61
CA ILE A 40 11.29 -25.65 22.36
C ILE A 40 11.03 -24.13 22.34
N PHE A 41 10.36 -23.60 21.32
CA PHE A 41 10.20 -22.14 21.13
C PHE A 41 8.93 -21.51 21.73
N SER A 42 8.05 -22.30 22.37
CA SER A 42 6.77 -21.80 22.92
C SER A 42 6.91 -21.00 24.23
N PHE A 43 8.09 -20.96 24.85
CA PHE A 43 8.23 -20.40 26.20
C PHE A 43 8.40 -18.87 26.25
N ILE A 44 8.80 -18.23 25.15
CA ILE A 44 9.19 -16.80 25.18
C ILE A 44 8.27 -15.88 24.35
N THR A 45 7.49 -16.42 23.40
CA THR A 45 6.60 -15.59 22.59
C THR A 45 5.14 -15.96 22.87
N PRO A 46 4.37 -15.12 23.58
CA PRO A 46 2.99 -15.45 23.93
C PRO A 46 2.16 -15.60 22.65
N GLU A 47 1.55 -16.77 22.45
CA GLU A 47 0.75 -17.11 21.25
C GLU A 47 -0.32 -16.05 20.92
N ARG A 48 -0.83 -15.35 21.95
CA ARG A 48 -1.80 -14.26 21.76
C ARG A 48 -1.21 -13.08 20.99
N LEU A 49 0.03 -12.70 21.28
CA LEU A 49 0.72 -11.61 20.57
C LEU A 49 0.96 -11.99 19.12
N GLN A 50 1.41 -13.21 18.87
CA GLN A 50 1.61 -13.72 17.51
C GLN A 50 0.31 -13.72 16.70
N ARG A 51 -0.82 -14.13 17.32
CA ARG A 51 -2.14 -14.13 16.68
C ARG A 51 -2.66 -12.71 16.42
N VAL A 52 -2.42 -11.76 17.32
CA VAL A 52 -2.77 -10.34 17.14
C VAL A 52 -1.92 -9.71 16.04
N VAL A 53 -0.60 -9.91 16.07
CA VAL A 53 0.32 -9.38 15.04
C VAL A 53 -0.02 -9.97 13.68
N LEU A 54 -0.27 -11.27 13.57
CA LEU A 54 -0.64 -11.90 12.30
C LEU A 54 -1.99 -11.38 11.78
N ARG A 55 -2.99 -11.21 12.66
CA ARG A 55 -4.29 -10.63 12.30
C ARG A 55 -4.14 -9.18 11.86
N SER A 56 -3.33 -8.39 12.57
CA SER A 56 -3.03 -7.00 12.23
C SER A 56 -2.25 -6.88 10.93
N LEU A 57 -1.27 -7.74 10.67
CA LEU A 57 -0.52 -7.79 9.40
C LEU A 57 -1.42 -8.20 8.25
N HIS A 58 -2.25 -9.23 8.43
CA HIS A 58 -3.21 -9.63 7.41
C HIS A 58 -4.22 -8.50 7.14
N TYR A 59 -4.70 -7.83 8.19
CA TYR A 59 -5.59 -6.69 8.05
C TYR A 59 -4.91 -5.52 7.33
N LEU A 60 -3.67 -5.17 7.71
CA LEU A 60 -2.88 -4.12 7.06
C LEU A 60 -2.59 -4.43 5.59
N PHE A 61 -1.92 -5.54 5.30
CA PHE A 61 -1.41 -5.84 3.96
C PHE A 61 -2.47 -6.35 2.98
N HIS A 62 -3.56 -6.93 3.47
CA HIS A 62 -4.49 -7.69 2.63
C HIS A 62 -5.87 -7.02 2.49
N THR A 63 -6.11 -5.92 3.21
CA THR A 63 -7.32 -5.09 3.07
C THR A 63 -6.95 -3.68 2.59
N ARG A 64 -7.91 -2.98 1.99
CA ARG A 64 -7.75 -1.59 1.53
C ARG A 64 -7.80 -0.69 2.76
N ASN A 65 -6.68 -0.55 3.44
CA ASN A 65 -6.57 0.25 4.65
C ASN A 65 -5.88 1.58 4.35
N ASN A 66 -6.50 2.68 4.78
CA ASN A 66 -5.96 4.05 4.66
C ASN A 66 -4.64 4.24 5.43
N ALA A 67 -4.28 3.30 6.31
CA ALA A 67 -3.01 3.32 7.03
C ALA A 67 -1.79 3.40 6.09
N PHE A 68 -1.79 2.69 4.95
CA PHE A 68 -0.68 2.75 3.99
C PHE A 68 -0.60 4.11 3.29
N LEU A 69 -1.74 4.71 2.98
CA LEU A 69 -1.82 6.06 2.42
C LEU A 69 -1.25 7.09 3.41
N VAL A 70 -1.68 7.05 4.68
CA VAL A 70 -1.19 7.93 5.73
C VAL A 70 0.30 7.74 5.97
N LEU A 71 0.77 6.49 6.07
CA LEU A 71 2.17 6.17 6.25
C LEU A 71 3.02 6.75 5.11
N HIS A 72 2.59 6.58 3.87
CA HIS A 72 3.30 7.10 2.71
C HIS A 72 3.38 8.63 2.73
N VAL A 73 2.27 9.32 3.00
CA VAL A 73 2.23 10.78 3.10
C VAL A 73 3.13 11.31 4.23
N VAL A 74 3.09 10.68 5.40
CA VAL A 74 3.94 11.06 6.55
C VAL A 74 5.41 10.88 6.21
N LEU A 75 5.80 9.73 5.65
CA LEU A 75 7.19 9.43 5.34
C LEU A 75 7.73 10.38 4.26
N GLN A 76 6.94 10.65 3.23
CA GLN A 76 7.27 11.61 2.19
C GLN A 76 7.42 13.03 2.77
N GLY A 77 6.49 13.45 3.64
CA GLY A 77 6.52 14.75 4.31
C GLY A 77 7.74 14.93 5.22
N MET A 78 8.12 13.91 6.00
CA MET A 78 9.31 13.96 6.85
C MET A 78 10.58 14.12 6.01
N VAL A 79 10.78 13.28 4.99
CA VAL A 79 11.96 13.36 4.12
C VAL A 79 12.06 14.73 3.46
N TYR A 80 10.93 15.28 3.00
CA TYR A 80 10.93 16.57 2.34
C TYR A 80 11.14 17.75 3.28
N THR A 81 10.66 17.65 4.52
CA THR A 81 10.87 18.68 5.53
C THR A 81 12.35 18.78 5.88
N GLU A 82 13.01 17.65 6.11
CA GLU A 82 14.46 17.59 6.35
C GLU A 82 15.24 18.11 5.13
N TYR A 83 14.85 17.68 3.93
CA TYR A 83 15.44 18.18 2.69
C TYR A 83 15.33 19.71 2.57
N THR A 84 14.13 20.26 2.79
CA THR A 84 13.91 21.71 2.70
C THR A 84 14.67 22.44 3.80
N TRP A 85 14.74 21.92 5.03
CA TRP A 85 15.48 22.55 6.12
C TRP A 85 16.98 22.71 5.80
N GLU A 86 17.60 21.65 5.27
CA GLU A 86 19.01 21.64 4.92
C GLU A 86 19.28 22.46 3.64
N ILE A 87 18.53 22.19 2.56
CA ILE A 87 18.84 22.73 1.23
C ILE A 87 18.42 24.20 1.08
N LEU A 88 17.34 24.63 1.74
CA LEU A 88 16.82 26.00 1.57
C LEU A 88 17.85 27.04 2.02
N GLY A 89 18.61 26.76 3.08
CA GLY A 89 19.70 27.62 3.55
C GLY A 89 20.82 27.76 2.51
N TYR A 90 21.31 26.63 1.98
CA TYR A 90 22.34 26.64 0.93
C TYR A 90 21.87 27.32 -0.36
N CYS A 91 20.62 27.13 -0.75
CA CYS A 91 20.08 27.75 -1.97
C CYS A 91 19.89 29.26 -1.85
N GLN A 92 19.58 29.78 -0.64
CA GLN A 92 19.50 31.22 -0.39
C GLN A 92 20.87 31.90 -0.50
N GLU A 93 21.93 31.23 -0.05
CA GLU A 93 23.30 31.73 -0.16
C GLU A 93 23.80 31.77 -1.62
N LEU A 94 23.30 30.90 -2.49
CA LEU A 94 23.67 30.82 -3.91
C LEU A 94 22.81 31.69 -4.85
N ASP A 95 21.92 32.54 -4.31
CA ASP A 95 21.06 33.47 -5.09
C ASP A 95 20.22 32.75 -6.17
N PHE A 96 19.75 31.53 -5.88
CA PHE A 96 18.90 30.80 -6.81
C PHE A 96 17.53 31.48 -6.99
N SER A 97 17.06 31.52 -8.24
CA SER A 97 15.72 32.03 -8.55
C SER A 97 14.64 31.17 -7.89
N LEU A 98 13.63 31.84 -7.31
CA LEU A 98 12.49 31.23 -6.61
C LEU A 98 11.77 30.15 -7.43
N CYS A 99 11.77 30.25 -8.76
CA CYS A 99 11.17 29.27 -9.65
C CYS A 99 11.79 27.87 -9.49
N TYR A 100 13.12 27.79 -9.35
CA TYR A 100 13.81 26.52 -9.17
C TYR A 100 13.60 25.94 -7.77
N LEU A 101 13.41 26.79 -6.76
CA LEU A 101 13.08 26.38 -5.40
C LEU A 101 11.67 25.79 -5.29
N LEU A 102 10.72 26.36 -6.04
CA LEU A 102 9.31 25.94 -6.04
C LEU A 102 9.04 24.68 -6.88
N LEU A 103 9.83 24.44 -7.93
CA LEU A 103 9.61 23.31 -8.84
C LEU A 103 9.58 21.94 -8.14
N PRO A 104 10.52 21.60 -7.23
CA PRO A 104 10.48 20.36 -6.48
C PRO A 104 9.20 20.21 -5.63
N HIS A 105 8.78 21.29 -4.97
CA HIS A 105 7.59 21.31 -4.12
C HIS A 105 6.30 21.11 -4.93
N LEU A 106 6.24 21.71 -6.13
CA LEU A 106 5.13 21.52 -7.07
C LEU A 106 5.04 20.06 -7.53
N LEU A 107 6.17 19.48 -7.95
CA LEU A 107 6.22 18.08 -8.38
C LEU A 107 5.78 17.13 -7.27
N LEU A 108 6.21 17.39 -6.04
CA LEU A 108 5.77 16.63 -4.87
C LEU A 108 4.25 16.74 -4.66
N ALA A 109 3.71 17.95 -4.68
CA ALA A 109 2.28 18.17 -4.50
C ALA A 109 1.45 17.43 -5.56
N VAL A 110 1.87 17.53 -6.82
CA VAL A 110 1.22 16.83 -7.94
C VAL A 110 1.27 15.31 -7.73
N ASN A 111 2.42 14.77 -7.33
CA ASN A 111 2.56 13.32 -7.08
C ASN A 111 1.64 12.85 -5.95
N LEU A 112 1.61 13.57 -4.83
CA LEU A 112 0.74 13.25 -3.69
C LEU A 112 -0.75 13.30 -4.06
N VAL A 113 -1.16 14.28 -4.87
CA VAL A 113 -2.53 14.37 -5.38
C VAL A 113 -2.88 13.15 -6.25
N PHE A 114 -2.03 12.80 -7.23
CA PHE A 114 -2.32 11.63 -8.07
C PHE A 114 -2.30 10.31 -7.30
N PHE A 115 -1.38 10.17 -6.34
CA PHE A 115 -1.31 9.01 -5.46
C PHE A 115 -2.56 8.87 -4.59
N THR A 116 -2.98 9.96 -3.92
CA THR A 116 -4.19 9.97 -3.09
C THR A 116 -5.44 9.69 -3.90
N LEU A 117 -5.60 10.31 -5.07
CA LEU A 117 -6.70 10.04 -6.00
C LEU A 117 -6.72 8.57 -6.39
N SER A 118 -5.59 8.00 -6.80
CA SER A 118 -5.48 6.60 -7.19
C SER A 118 -5.82 5.64 -6.04
N CYS A 119 -5.47 5.97 -4.80
CA CYS A 119 -5.80 5.15 -3.63
C CYS A 119 -7.29 5.22 -3.23
N LEU A 120 -7.91 6.39 -3.38
CA LEU A 120 -9.28 6.63 -2.93
C LEU A 120 -10.33 6.30 -3.99
N THR A 121 -9.96 6.35 -5.28
CA THR A 121 -10.85 6.05 -6.40
C THR A 121 -11.40 4.62 -6.29
N ASP A 122 -12.67 4.45 -6.68
CA ASP A 122 -13.29 3.13 -6.70
C ASP A 122 -12.55 2.23 -7.69
N PRO A 123 -12.11 1.01 -7.29
CA PRO A 123 -11.42 0.05 -8.15
C PRO A 123 -12.29 -0.55 -9.27
N GLY A 124 -13.32 0.16 -9.74
CA GLY A 124 -14.24 -0.32 -10.77
C GLY A 124 -15.20 -1.38 -10.24
N THR A 125 -15.86 -1.13 -9.10
CA THR A 125 -16.81 -2.08 -8.52
C THR A 125 -18.09 -2.11 -9.35
N ILE A 126 -18.46 -3.30 -9.82
CA ILE A 126 -19.68 -3.48 -10.62
C ILE A 126 -20.88 -3.64 -9.68
N THR A 127 -21.93 -2.88 -9.97
CA THR A 127 -23.20 -2.79 -9.25
C THR A 127 -24.35 -2.93 -10.24
N LYS A 128 -25.56 -3.26 -9.77
CA LYS A 128 -26.75 -3.39 -10.65
C LYS A 128 -27.06 -2.10 -11.44
N ALA A 129 -26.63 -0.94 -10.93
CA ALA A 129 -26.85 0.36 -11.58
C ALA A 129 -25.86 0.63 -12.73
N ASN A 130 -24.61 0.15 -12.64
CA ASN A 130 -23.59 0.41 -13.67
C ASN A 130 -23.35 -0.80 -14.61
N GLU A 131 -23.91 -1.98 -14.29
CA GLU A 131 -23.77 -3.20 -15.07
C GLU A 131 -24.12 -3.01 -16.55
N ALA A 132 -25.27 -2.41 -16.86
CA ALA A 132 -25.73 -2.23 -18.24
C ALA A 132 -24.78 -1.34 -19.05
N LEU A 133 -24.29 -0.25 -18.44
CA LEU A 133 -23.33 0.66 -19.07
C LEU A 133 -21.97 -0.05 -19.29
N LEU A 134 -21.52 -0.83 -18.33
CA LEU A 134 -20.24 -1.55 -18.44
C LEU A 134 -20.29 -2.69 -19.47
N LEU A 135 -21.44 -3.35 -19.63
CA LEU A 135 -21.64 -4.34 -20.69
C LEU A 135 -21.58 -3.72 -22.09
N GLN A 136 -22.03 -2.47 -22.23
CA GLN A 136 -21.96 -1.73 -23.49
C GLN A 136 -20.54 -1.22 -23.77
N VAL A 137 -19.84 -0.71 -22.75
CA VAL A 137 -18.47 -0.18 -22.91
C VAL A 137 -17.45 -1.30 -23.13
N TYR A 138 -17.65 -2.46 -22.51
CA TYR A 138 -16.78 -3.62 -22.62
C TYR A 138 -17.48 -4.74 -23.39
N GLU A 139 -17.55 -4.57 -24.71
CA GLU A 139 -18.12 -5.55 -25.63
C GLU A 139 -17.40 -6.91 -25.59
N PHE A 140 -18.13 -7.96 -25.96
CA PHE A 140 -17.64 -9.33 -25.94
C PHE A 140 -16.96 -9.65 -27.27
N ASP A 141 -15.68 -10.03 -27.21
CA ASP A 141 -14.92 -10.44 -28.39
C ASP A 141 -15.23 -11.89 -28.80
N GLU A 142 -16.07 -12.64 -28.05
CA GLU A 142 -16.41 -14.07 -28.18
C GLU A 142 -15.24 -15.08 -28.23
N VAL A 143 -13.99 -14.60 -28.31
CA VAL A 143 -12.78 -15.43 -28.33
C VAL A 143 -12.21 -15.60 -26.92
N MET A 144 -11.87 -14.50 -26.25
CA MET A 144 -11.40 -14.52 -24.86
C MET A 144 -12.55 -14.36 -23.86
N PHE A 145 -13.61 -13.67 -24.28
CA PHE A 145 -14.76 -13.34 -23.44
C PHE A 145 -16.06 -13.75 -24.13
N PRO A 146 -16.49 -15.03 -24.00
CA PRO A 146 -17.79 -15.47 -24.48
C PRO A 146 -18.93 -14.74 -23.78
N GLU A 147 -19.99 -14.46 -24.53
CA GLU A 147 -21.23 -13.85 -24.06
C GLU A 147 -21.85 -14.68 -22.92
N LYS A 148 -22.60 -14.01 -22.03
CA LYS A 148 -23.46 -14.63 -21.00
C LYS A 148 -22.74 -15.31 -19.82
N ARG A 149 -21.55 -14.86 -19.42
CA ARG A 149 -20.98 -15.29 -18.14
C ARG A 149 -21.63 -14.55 -16.96
N TRP A 150 -22.29 -15.29 -16.08
CA TRP A 150 -22.88 -14.77 -14.85
C TRP A 150 -22.00 -15.08 -13.63
N CYS A 151 -22.05 -14.23 -12.62
CA CYS A 151 -21.44 -14.51 -11.31
C CYS A 151 -22.50 -15.01 -10.34
N SER A 152 -22.48 -16.29 -9.98
CA SER A 152 -23.44 -16.86 -9.03
C SER A 152 -23.38 -16.22 -7.64
N THR A 153 -22.20 -15.79 -7.19
CA THR A 153 -22.02 -15.11 -5.89
C THR A 153 -22.46 -13.65 -5.87
N CYS A 154 -22.35 -12.94 -6.99
CA CYS A 154 -22.72 -11.52 -7.04
C CYS A 154 -24.09 -11.28 -7.67
N ASP A 155 -24.67 -12.28 -8.35
CA ASP A 155 -25.91 -12.19 -9.11
C ASP A 155 -25.91 -11.02 -10.12
N LEU A 156 -24.82 -10.95 -10.89
CA LEU A 156 -24.57 -9.93 -11.93
C LEU A 156 -24.04 -10.61 -13.20
N ARG A 157 -24.36 -10.08 -14.38
CA ARG A 157 -23.66 -10.42 -15.62
C ARG A 157 -22.25 -9.89 -15.53
N LYS A 158 -21.29 -10.66 -16.03
CA LYS A 158 -19.88 -10.28 -16.06
C LYS A 158 -19.60 -9.55 -17.36
N PRO A 159 -19.25 -8.25 -17.32
CA PRO A 159 -18.67 -7.56 -18.46
C PRO A 159 -17.35 -8.23 -18.88
N ALA A 160 -16.92 -8.00 -20.12
CA ALA A 160 -15.61 -8.45 -20.56
C ALA A 160 -14.51 -7.93 -19.61
N ARG A 161 -13.47 -8.74 -19.38
CA ARG A 161 -12.33 -8.45 -18.49
C ARG A 161 -12.60 -8.43 -16.97
N SER A 162 -13.86 -8.45 -16.53
CA SER A 162 -14.19 -8.46 -15.09
C SER A 162 -13.87 -9.76 -14.35
N LYS A 163 -13.50 -9.66 -13.06
CA LYS A 163 -13.20 -10.77 -12.14
C LYS A 163 -13.94 -10.63 -10.81
N HIS A 164 -14.28 -11.77 -10.20
CA HIS A 164 -14.81 -11.80 -8.84
C HIS A 164 -13.67 -11.77 -7.83
N CYS A 165 -13.66 -10.79 -6.93
CA CYS A 165 -12.69 -10.74 -5.85
C CYS A 165 -13.24 -11.43 -4.60
N SER A 166 -12.74 -12.61 -4.26
CA SER A 166 -13.16 -13.37 -3.08
C SER A 166 -12.97 -12.62 -1.76
N LYS A 167 -11.95 -11.75 -1.67
CA LYS A 167 -11.69 -10.92 -0.49
C LYS A 167 -12.81 -9.92 -0.20
N TRP A 168 -13.43 -9.38 -1.25
CA TRP A 168 -14.43 -8.31 -1.14
C TRP A 168 -15.84 -8.78 -1.52
N LEU A 169 -15.99 -10.05 -1.93
CA LEU A 169 -17.22 -10.67 -2.44
C LEU A 169 -17.93 -9.80 -3.49
N ARG A 170 -17.17 -9.11 -4.34
CA ARG A 170 -17.68 -8.20 -5.36
C ARG A 170 -17.01 -8.46 -6.70
N LEU A 171 -17.76 -8.17 -7.76
CA LEU A 171 -17.28 -8.18 -9.13
C LEU A 171 -16.59 -6.85 -9.44
N ARG A 172 -15.39 -6.91 -10.02
CA ARG A 172 -14.57 -5.75 -10.38
C ARG A 172 -14.02 -5.91 -11.79
N LEU A 173 -13.76 -4.80 -12.47
CA LEU A 173 -13.04 -4.76 -13.74
C LEU A 173 -11.55 -5.08 -13.57
#